data_AF-A0A2R6BCL8-F1
#
_entry.id   AF-A0A2R6BCL8-F1
#
_cell.length_a   1.000
_cell.length_b   1.000
_cell.length_c   1.000
_cell.angle_alpha   90.00
_cell.angle_beta   90.00
_cell.angle_gamma   90.00
#
_symmetry.space_group_name_H-M   'P 1'
#
loop_
_entity.id
_entity.type
_entity.pdbx_description
1 polymer ?
#
loop_
_entity_poly.entity_id
_entity_poly.type
_entity_poly.pdbx_seq_one_letter_code
_entity_poly.pdbx_strand_id
1 'polypeptide(L)'
;MSHSGGQPTSVVQTMQTDAQQIGPSESPSVGLRRSLIRLIVLIVVLIVILALIKFGFTRVSGVHGFAGAPSYEVYVDIPVTLLFAVLIVFAFADTIYWNLRLKLPHPEASSVRSVFRIIGIVAAIVAVTASFISATAAAALGALAGIVVGLSTQQVLSQALAGIFLSTSRPFKVADRVNAGGQEGLVVDITSLFTVLDTEQAKVYIPNNTVLTNVIKQYKQQKP
;
A
#
# COMPACT_ATOMS: atom_id res chain seq x y z
N MET A 1 55.65 22.89 -28.67
CA MET A 1 54.30 22.30 -28.70
C MET A 1 54.34 21.04 -27.84
N SER A 2 53.91 21.12 -26.58
CA SER A 2 53.77 19.95 -25.70
C SER A 2 52.41 20.00 -25.00
N HIS A 3 51.73 18.86 -25.09
CA HIS A 3 50.41 18.55 -24.56
C HIS A 3 50.21 18.91 -23.09
N SER A 4 49.02 19.45 -22.78
CA SER A 4 48.43 19.46 -21.43
C SER A 4 47.09 18.73 -21.49
N GLY A 5 47.10 17.43 -21.20
CA GLY A 5 45.91 16.61 -20.99
C GLY A 5 45.55 16.58 -19.50
N GLY A 6 44.61 17.43 -19.08
CA GLY A 6 43.99 17.39 -17.75
C GLY A 6 42.77 16.47 -17.77
N GLN A 7 42.74 15.48 -16.89
CA GLN A 7 41.73 14.43 -16.84
C GLN A 7 40.34 14.90 -16.35
N PRO A 8 39.23 14.32 -16.85
CA PRO A 8 37.87 14.51 -16.33
C PRO A 8 37.47 13.46 -15.27
N THR A 9 38.29 13.26 -14.23
CA THR A 9 38.06 12.19 -13.23
C THR A 9 37.32 12.64 -11.97
N SER A 10 37.24 13.95 -11.66
CA SER A 10 36.64 14.41 -10.40
C SER A 10 35.10 14.34 -10.37
N VAL A 11 34.42 14.70 -11.46
CA VAL A 11 32.95 14.87 -11.47
C VAL A 11 32.20 13.53 -11.38
N VAL A 12 32.75 12.47 -11.99
CA VAL A 12 32.15 11.11 -11.94
C VAL A 12 32.26 10.52 -10.53
N GLN A 13 33.34 10.83 -9.81
CA GLN A 13 33.56 10.36 -8.45
C GLN A 13 32.65 11.07 -7.43
N THR A 14 32.39 12.38 -7.61
CA THR A 14 31.41 13.10 -6.78
C THR A 14 29.99 12.58 -7.00
N MET A 15 29.59 12.34 -8.26
CA MET A 15 28.25 11.79 -8.56
C MET A 15 28.02 10.36 -8.04
N GLN A 16 29.07 9.51 -8.03
CA GLN A 16 28.97 8.17 -7.44
C GLN A 16 28.91 8.19 -5.91
N THR A 17 29.54 9.18 -5.27
CA THR A 17 29.51 9.35 -3.81
C THR A 17 28.14 9.84 -3.33
N ASP A 18 27.48 10.72 -4.09
CA ASP A 18 26.14 11.23 -3.76
C ASP A 18 25.02 10.20 -4.01
N ALA A 19 25.18 9.34 -5.02
CA ALA A 19 24.21 8.28 -5.33
C ALA A 19 24.13 7.17 -4.27
N GLN A 20 25.19 6.97 -3.48
CA GLN A 20 25.21 6.01 -2.37
C GLN A 20 24.59 6.54 -1.07
N GLN A 21 24.26 7.84 -0.98
CA GLN A 21 23.69 8.47 0.22
C GLN A 21 22.15 8.58 0.21
N ILE A 22 21.45 8.08 -0.81
CA ILE A 22 19.98 8.16 -0.90
C ILE A 22 19.29 7.08 -0.04
N GLY A 23 19.90 6.68 1.07
CA GLY A 23 19.34 5.77 2.05
C GLY A 23 19.43 6.37 3.45
N PRO A 24 18.43 6.17 4.32
CA PRO A 24 18.50 6.65 5.70
C PRO A 24 19.76 6.09 6.38
N SER A 25 20.45 6.94 7.13
CA SER A 25 21.70 6.62 7.85
C SER A 25 21.52 5.64 9.02
N GLU A 26 20.27 5.35 9.40
CA GLU A 26 19.93 4.42 10.48
C GLU A 26 19.74 2.99 9.97
N SER A 27 20.25 2.02 10.73
CA SER A 27 20.03 0.60 10.42
C SER A 27 18.54 0.22 10.51
N PRO A 28 18.03 -0.69 9.65
CA PRO A 28 16.62 -1.02 9.58
C PRO A 28 15.98 -1.47 10.90
N SER A 29 16.72 -2.21 11.73
CA SER A 29 16.23 -2.70 13.02
C SER A 29 16.05 -1.59 14.06
N VAL A 30 16.91 -0.56 14.02
CA VAL A 30 16.82 0.62 14.89
C VAL A 30 15.67 1.52 14.47
N GLY A 31 15.51 1.75 13.17
CA GLY A 31 14.38 2.49 12.62
C GLY A 31 13.03 1.85 12.96
N LEU A 32 12.93 0.51 12.87
CA LEU A 32 11.72 -0.22 13.23
C LEU A 32 11.36 -0.04 14.71
N ARG A 33 12.34 -0.20 15.61
CA ARG A 33 12.12 -0.02 17.06
C ARG A 33 11.66 1.40 17.39
N ARG A 34 12.31 2.41 16.80
CA ARG A 34 11.96 3.82 16.99
C ARG A 34 10.54 4.11 16.51
N SER A 35 10.14 3.57 15.36
CA SER A 35 8.79 3.74 14.83
C SER A 35 7.72 3.04 15.67
N LEU A 36 7.98 1.82 16.16
CA LEU A 36 7.08 1.12 17.07
C LEU A 36 6.88 1.89 18.38
N ILE A 37 7.95 2.37 18.99
CA ILE A 37 7.87 3.19 20.20
C ILE A 37 7.05 4.45 19.93
N ARG A 38 7.32 5.16 18.81
CA ARG A 38 6.58 6.36 18.44
C ARG A 38 5.08 6.08 18.23
N LEU A 39 4.74 4.97 17.60
CA LEU A 39 3.35 4.53 17.39
C LEU A 39 2.65 4.26 18.73
N ILE A 40 3.27 3.47 19.60
CA ILE A 40 2.73 3.14 20.92
C ILE A 40 2.53 4.41 21.75
N VAL A 41 3.54 5.30 21.79
CA VAL A 41 3.47 6.57 22.51
C VAL A 41 2.32 7.43 21.99
N LEU A 42 2.15 7.56 20.67
CA LEU A 42 1.04 8.35 20.10
C LEU A 42 -0.33 7.79 20.48
N ILE A 43 -0.50 6.46 20.47
CA ILE A 43 -1.76 5.81 20.88
C ILE A 43 -2.03 6.07 22.36
N VAL A 44 -1.03 5.88 23.23
CA VAL A 44 -1.16 6.11 24.67
C VAL A 44 -1.49 7.57 24.96
N VAL A 45 -0.77 8.50 24.31
CA VAL A 45 -0.99 9.95 24.47
C VAL A 45 -2.40 10.33 24.00
N LEU A 46 -2.89 9.80 22.88
CA LEU A 46 -4.27 10.01 22.42
C LEU A 46 -5.28 9.57 23.49
N ILE A 47 -5.14 8.35 24.02
CA ILE A 47 -6.06 7.81 25.04
C ILE A 47 -6.05 8.69 26.29
N VAL A 48 -4.87 9.11 26.76
CA VAL A 48 -4.73 9.97 27.93
C VAL A 48 -5.36 11.34 27.69
N ILE A 49 -5.12 11.96 26.52
CA ILE A 49 -5.70 13.26 26.19
C ILE A 49 -7.23 13.18 26.13
N LEU A 50 -7.80 12.16 25.49
CA LEU A 50 -9.25 11.97 25.46
C LEU A 50 -9.83 11.75 26.87
N ALA A 51 -9.14 10.95 27.71
CA ALA A 51 -9.56 10.75 29.10
C ALA A 51 -9.54 12.06 29.91
N LEU A 52 -8.52 12.90 29.71
CA LEU A 52 -8.42 14.21 30.37
C LEU A 52 -9.49 15.20 29.89
N ILE A 53 -9.75 15.25 28.58
CA ILE A 53 -10.82 16.08 28.00
C ILE A 53 -12.17 15.68 28.61
N LYS A 54 -12.50 14.38 28.59
CA LYS A 54 -13.75 13.86 29.16
C LYS A 54 -13.85 14.11 30.66
N PHE A 55 -12.76 13.89 31.40
CA PHE A 55 -12.73 14.14 32.84
C PHE A 55 -12.97 15.62 33.16
N GLY A 56 -12.23 16.53 32.50
CA GLY A 56 -12.39 17.97 32.69
C GLY A 56 -13.80 18.44 32.33
N PHE A 57 -14.33 18.00 31.19
CA PHE A 57 -15.67 18.36 30.76
C PHE A 57 -16.73 17.89 31.75
N THR A 58 -16.66 16.64 32.21
CA THR A 58 -17.60 16.08 33.22
C THR A 58 -17.56 16.85 34.54
N ARG A 59 -16.38 17.31 34.97
CA ARG A 59 -16.25 18.10 36.21
C ARG A 59 -16.79 19.51 36.09
N VAL A 60 -16.60 20.17 34.94
CA VAL A 60 -17.04 21.55 34.70
C VAL A 60 -18.56 21.62 34.43
N SER A 61 -19.08 20.69 33.63
CA SER A 61 -20.51 20.64 33.29
C SER A 61 -21.40 20.29 34.50
N GLY A 62 -20.89 19.49 35.44
CA GLY A 62 -21.57 19.19 36.70
C GLY A 62 -21.70 20.37 37.67
N VAL A 63 -20.85 21.41 37.53
CA VAL A 63 -20.86 22.57 38.43
C VAL A 63 -21.83 23.67 37.97
N HIS A 64 -22.05 23.81 36.66
CA HIS A 64 -22.77 24.97 36.11
C HIS A 64 -24.21 24.69 35.64
N GLY A 65 -24.74 23.46 35.81
CA GLY A 65 -26.16 23.18 35.61
C GLY A 65 -26.73 23.59 34.23
N PHE A 66 -25.90 23.64 33.18
CA PHE A 66 -26.32 24.02 31.82
C PHE A 66 -27.10 22.88 31.16
N ALA A 67 -28.34 22.67 31.60
CA ALA A 67 -29.32 21.82 30.95
C ALA A 67 -29.82 22.50 29.67
N GLY A 68 -29.10 22.34 28.55
CA GLY A 68 -29.59 22.77 27.23
C GLY A 68 -28.55 23.31 26.25
N ALA A 69 -27.29 23.50 26.65
CA ALA A 69 -26.24 23.83 25.68
C ALA A 69 -25.87 22.57 24.87
N PRO A 70 -25.74 22.65 23.52
CA PRO A 70 -25.21 21.53 22.75
C PRO A 70 -23.83 21.15 23.27
N SER A 71 -23.60 19.84 23.44
CA SER A 71 -22.37 19.29 24.02
C SER A 71 -21.13 19.79 23.27
N TYR A 72 -20.48 20.83 23.80
CA TYR A 72 -19.29 21.42 23.18
C TYR A 72 -18.12 20.42 23.09
N GLU A 73 -18.20 19.32 23.86
CA GLU A 73 -17.34 18.13 23.77
C GLU A 73 -17.11 17.67 22.32
N VAL A 74 -18.16 17.63 21.49
CA VAL A 74 -18.04 17.16 20.09
C VAL A 74 -17.15 18.07 19.25
N TYR A 75 -17.21 19.39 19.46
CA TYR A 75 -16.40 20.35 18.71
C TYR A 75 -14.91 20.28 19.06
N VAL A 76 -14.58 19.81 20.26
CA VAL A 76 -13.19 19.60 20.70
C VAL A 76 -12.71 18.20 20.30
N ASP A 77 -13.55 17.18 20.46
CA ASP A 77 -13.19 15.78 20.21
C ASP A 77 -12.89 15.49 18.74
N ILE A 78 -13.68 16.04 17.80
CA ILE A 78 -13.46 15.82 16.36
C ILE A 78 -12.07 16.25 15.92
N PRO A 79 -11.63 17.52 16.07
CA PRO A 79 -10.32 17.95 15.60
C PRO A 79 -9.17 17.27 16.34
N VAL A 80 -9.30 17.02 17.65
CA VAL A 80 -8.28 16.31 18.44
C VAL A 80 -8.13 14.87 17.94
N THR A 81 -9.24 14.15 17.80
CA THR A 81 -9.21 12.75 17.35
C THR A 81 -8.69 12.66 15.91
N LEU A 82 -9.11 13.56 15.02
CA LEU A 82 -8.65 13.57 13.64
C LEU A 82 -7.16 13.88 13.52
N LEU A 83 -6.65 14.84 14.29
CA LEU A 83 -5.23 15.16 14.35
C LEU A 83 -4.41 13.94 14.77
N PHE A 84 -4.78 13.30 15.88
CA PHE A 84 -4.05 12.12 16.36
C PHE A 84 -4.23 10.90 15.46
N ALA A 85 -5.40 10.70 14.86
CA ALA A 85 -5.62 9.62 13.90
C ALA A 85 -4.68 9.75 12.70
N VAL A 86 -4.52 10.97 12.17
CA VAL A 86 -3.52 11.25 11.12
C VAL A 86 -2.12 10.95 11.63
N LEU A 87 -1.70 11.47 12.80
CA LEU A 87 -0.38 11.19 13.37
C LEU A 87 -0.09 9.68 13.54
N ILE A 88 -1.08 8.91 13.99
CA ILE A 88 -1.01 7.46 14.13
C ILE A 88 -0.82 6.81 12.76
N VAL A 89 -1.56 7.22 11.73
CA VAL A 89 -1.38 6.72 10.36
C VAL A 89 0.03 6.98 9.86
N PHE A 90 0.57 8.18 10.07
CA PHE A 90 1.95 8.50 9.70
C PHE A 90 2.97 7.62 10.44
N ALA A 91 2.81 7.42 11.75
CA ALA A 91 3.68 6.56 12.55
C ALA A 91 3.56 5.07 12.17
N PHE A 92 2.36 4.62 11.84
CA PHE A 92 2.08 3.25 11.39
C PHE A 92 2.71 2.98 10.02
N ALA A 93 2.52 3.89 9.06
CA ALA A 93 3.15 3.81 7.75
C ALA A 93 4.69 3.80 7.86
N ASP A 94 5.25 4.55 8.80
CA ASP A 94 6.69 4.53 9.07
C ASP A 94 7.15 3.18 9.67
N THR A 95 6.33 2.59 10.54
CA THR A 95 6.58 1.24 11.09
C THR A 95 6.61 0.20 9.96
N ILE A 96 5.64 0.25 9.05
CA ILE A 96 5.60 -0.61 7.86
C ILE A 96 6.83 -0.38 7.00
N TYR A 97 7.17 0.87 6.72
CA TYR A 97 8.36 1.21 5.93
C TYR A 97 9.61 0.54 6.48
N TRP A 98 9.88 0.67 7.78
CA TRP A 98 11.04 0.05 8.40
C TRP A 98 10.98 -1.46 8.47
N ASN A 99 9.78 -2.04 8.59
CA ASN A 99 9.59 -3.48 8.50
C ASN A 99 9.94 -4.00 7.09
N LEU A 100 9.48 -3.31 6.04
CA LEU A 100 9.74 -3.69 4.64
C LEU A 100 11.20 -3.48 4.25
N ARG A 101 11.88 -2.49 4.84
CA ARG A 101 13.32 -2.26 4.65
C ARG A 101 14.21 -3.43 5.10
N LEU A 102 13.66 -4.41 5.83
CA LEU A 102 14.38 -5.64 6.14
C LEU A 102 14.51 -6.58 4.93
N LYS A 103 13.64 -6.43 3.92
CA LYS A 103 13.57 -7.32 2.74
C LYS A 103 13.66 -6.59 1.40
N LEU A 104 13.32 -5.30 1.35
CA LEU A 104 13.17 -4.54 0.11
C LEU A 104 14.13 -3.33 0.03
N PRO A 105 14.58 -2.98 -1.19
CA PRO A 105 15.30 -1.73 -1.47
C PRO A 105 14.51 -0.47 -1.10
N HIS A 106 15.20 0.66 -0.97
CA HIS A 106 14.59 1.92 -0.54
C HIS A 106 13.41 2.41 -1.41
N PRO A 107 13.49 2.40 -2.75
CA PRO A 107 12.42 2.93 -3.59
C PRO A 107 11.11 2.14 -3.44
N GLU A 108 11.20 0.82 -3.36
CA GLU A 108 10.04 -0.07 -3.21
C GLU A 108 9.36 0.14 -1.85
N ALA A 109 10.14 0.20 -0.77
CA ALA A 109 9.61 0.47 0.57
C ALA A 109 8.96 1.86 0.68
N SER A 110 9.49 2.87 -0.01
CA SER A 110 8.94 4.23 -0.02
C SER A 110 7.57 4.29 -0.72
N SER A 111 7.43 3.60 -1.86
CA SER A 111 6.16 3.49 -2.57
C SER A 111 5.09 2.84 -1.69
N VAL A 112 5.44 1.75 -0.99
CA VAL A 112 4.50 1.08 -0.08
C VAL A 112 4.10 2.00 1.08
N ARG A 113 5.05 2.74 1.68
CA ARG A 113 4.75 3.73 2.72
C ARG A 113 3.70 4.76 2.26
N SER A 114 3.84 5.28 1.04
CA SER A 114 2.91 6.25 0.47
C SER A 114 1.51 5.65 0.29
N VAL A 115 1.41 4.41 -0.18
CA VAL A 115 0.13 3.69 -0.29
C VAL A 115 -0.54 3.54 1.08
N PHE A 116 0.20 3.09 2.10
CA PHE A 116 -0.34 2.94 3.46
C PHE A 116 -0.76 4.27 4.09
N ARG A 117 -0.07 5.38 3.77
CA ARG A 117 -0.49 6.71 4.23
C ARG A 117 -1.82 7.12 3.62
N ILE A 118 -1.97 6.98 2.30
CA ILE A 118 -3.20 7.37 1.60
C ILE A 118 -4.37 6.55 2.13
N ILE A 119 -4.24 5.22 2.16
CA ILE A 119 -5.29 4.32 2.65
C ILE A 119 -5.59 4.60 4.13
N GLY A 120 -4.55 4.79 4.95
CA GLY A 120 -4.71 5.06 6.37
C GLY A 120 -5.42 6.39 6.66
N ILE A 121 -5.13 7.45 5.90
CA ILE A 121 -5.79 8.76 6.07
C ILE A 121 -7.28 8.64 5.72
N VAL A 122 -7.60 7.98 4.60
CA VAL A 122 -9.01 7.75 4.22
C VAL A 122 -9.72 6.93 5.30
N ALA A 123 -9.10 5.85 5.78
CA ALA A 123 -9.66 5.03 6.85
C ALA A 123 -9.86 5.81 8.16
N ALA A 124 -8.90 6.67 8.53
CA ALA A 124 -9.00 7.54 9.71
C ALA A 124 -10.18 8.51 9.60
N ILE A 125 -10.35 9.18 8.45
CA ILE A 125 -11.46 10.10 8.21
C ILE A 125 -12.80 9.35 8.32
N VAL A 126 -12.91 8.19 7.70
CA VAL A 126 -14.13 7.36 7.75
C VAL A 126 -14.43 6.92 9.18
N ALA A 127 -13.44 6.41 9.91
CA ALA A 127 -13.61 5.93 11.28
C ALA A 127 -14.02 7.04 12.25
N VAL A 128 -13.38 8.21 12.16
CA VAL A 128 -13.72 9.39 12.95
C VAL A 128 -15.14 9.84 12.60
N THR A 129 -15.45 10.04 11.32
CA THR A 129 -16.79 10.49 10.89
C THR A 129 -17.89 9.53 11.32
N ALA A 130 -17.67 8.23 11.17
CA ALA A 130 -18.62 7.19 11.57
C ALA A 130 -18.92 7.19 13.08
N SER A 131 -18.01 7.70 13.91
CA SER A 131 -18.18 7.77 15.37
C SER A 131 -19.12 8.90 15.82
N PHE A 132 -19.39 9.89 14.96
CA PHE A 132 -20.20 11.08 15.29
C PHE A 132 -21.54 11.14 14.56
N ILE A 133 -21.83 10.19 13.67
CA ILE A 133 -23.09 10.11 12.92
C ILE A 133 -23.93 8.91 13.39
N SER A 134 -25.21 8.88 12.98
CA SER A 134 -26.06 7.72 13.28
C SER A 134 -25.53 6.45 12.63
N ALA A 135 -25.76 5.29 13.29
CA ALA A 135 -25.35 4.00 12.75
C ALA A 135 -25.91 3.75 11.33
N THR A 136 -27.14 4.20 11.06
CA THR A 136 -27.75 4.12 9.72
C THR A 136 -27.00 4.96 8.68
N ALA A 137 -26.61 6.20 9.02
CA ALA A 137 -25.83 7.05 8.12
C ALA A 137 -24.42 6.49 7.90
N ALA A 138 -23.77 5.99 8.95
CA ALA A 138 -22.48 5.31 8.87
C ALA A 138 -22.54 4.06 7.97
N ALA A 139 -23.59 3.24 8.12
CA ALA A 139 -23.82 2.07 7.28
C ALA A 139 -24.02 2.45 5.81
N ALA A 140 -24.77 3.51 5.52
CA ALA A 140 -24.97 4.00 4.16
C ALA A 140 -23.67 4.48 3.51
N LEU A 141 -22.86 5.28 4.23
CA LEU A 141 -21.55 5.72 3.76
C LEU A 141 -20.58 4.55 3.57
N GLY A 142 -20.57 3.59 4.51
CA GLY A 142 -19.77 2.37 4.41
C GLY A 142 -20.18 1.51 3.21
N ALA A 143 -21.47 1.40 2.92
CA ALA A 143 -21.96 0.67 1.75
C ALA A 143 -21.49 1.31 0.45
N LEU A 144 -21.61 2.64 0.31
CA LEU A 144 -21.13 3.36 -0.87
C LEU A 144 -19.61 3.23 -1.03
N ALA A 145 -18.85 3.42 0.05
CA ALA A 145 -17.40 3.26 0.05
C ALA A 145 -16.99 1.83 -0.35
N GLY A 146 -17.66 0.82 0.19
CA GLY A 146 -17.43 -0.59 -0.13
C GLY A 146 -17.68 -0.90 -1.61
N ILE A 147 -18.75 -0.36 -2.21
CA ILE A 147 -19.04 -0.51 -3.64
C ILE A 147 -17.92 0.11 -4.47
N VAL A 148 -17.52 1.35 -4.18
CA VAL A 148 -16.46 2.04 -4.93
C VAL A 148 -15.13 1.29 -4.84
N VAL A 149 -14.73 0.86 -3.65
CA VAL A 149 -13.50 0.08 -3.44
C VAL A 149 -13.57 -1.28 -4.14
N GLY A 150 -14.72 -1.95 -4.06
CA GLY A 150 -14.96 -3.24 -4.72
C GLY A 150 -14.86 -3.14 -6.23
N LEU A 151 -15.55 -2.17 -6.84
CA LEU A 151 -15.47 -1.92 -8.28
C LEU A 151 -14.07 -1.51 -8.73
N SER A 152 -13.35 -0.71 -7.94
CA SER A 152 -11.98 -0.30 -8.25
C SER A 152 -10.98 -1.46 -8.21
N THR A 153 -11.19 -2.42 -7.31
CA THR A 153 -10.29 -3.58 -7.12
C THR A 153 -10.66 -4.77 -8.01
N GLN A 154 -11.86 -4.76 -8.59
CA GLN A 154 -12.44 -5.88 -9.33
C GLN A 154 -11.49 -6.45 -10.39
N GLN A 155 -10.83 -5.58 -11.17
CA GLN A 155 -9.93 -6.01 -12.24
C GLN A 155 -8.73 -6.77 -11.69
N VAL A 156 -8.04 -6.23 -10.67
CA VAL A 156 -6.85 -6.86 -10.09
C VAL A 156 -7.20 -8.22 -9.46
N LEU A 157 -8.33 -8.28 -8.74
CA LEU A 157 -8.81 -9.52 -8.13
C LEU A 157 -9.16 -10.56 -9.20
N SER A 158 -9.82 -10.15 -10.28
CA SER A 158 -10.17 -11.05 -11.38
C SER A 158 -8.91 -11.66 -12.02
N GLN A 159 -7.86 -10.86 -12.26
CA GLN A 159 -6.57 -11.37 -12.77
C GLN A 159 -5.93 -12.39 -11.82
N ALA A 160 -5.93 -12.11 -10.52
CA ALA A 160 -5.40 -13.00 -9.50
C ALA A 160 -6.14 -14.36 -9.48
N LEU A 161 -7.47 -14.34 -9.54
CA LEU A 161 -8.29 -15.54 -9.58
C LEU A 161 -8.07 -16.33 -10.87
N ALA A 162 -7.93 -15.66 -12.02
CA ALA A 162 -7.58 -16.33 -13.27
C ALA A 162 -6.20 -16.99 -13.20
N GLY A 163 -5.21 -16.35 -12.58
CA GLY A 163 -3.88 -16.96 -12.36
C GLY A 163 -3.95 -18.23 -11.51
N ILE A 164 -4.67 -18.18 -10.38
CA ILE A 164 -4.89 -19.35 -9.52
C ILE A 164 -5.60 -20.48 -10.29
N PHE A 165 -6.63 -20.13 -11.06
CA PHE A 165 -7.35 -21.09 -11.87
C PHE A 165 -6.46 -21.75 -12.93
N LEU A 166 -5.68 -20.97 -13.69
CA LEU A 166 -4.74 -21.49 -14.69
C LEU A 166 -3.69 -22.41 -14.06
N SER A 167 -3.15 -22.03 -12.90
CA SER A 167 -2.19 -22.86 -12.15
C SER A 167 -2.79 -24.16 -11.64
N THR A 168 -4.08 -24.17 -11.28
CA THR A 168 -4.76 -25.32 -10.67
C THR A 168 -5.33 -26.28 -11.72
N SER A 169 -6.08 -25.74 -12.68
CA SER A 169 -6.71 -26.52 -13.77
C SER A 169 -5.69 -26.99 -14.82
N ARG A 170 -4.53 -26.32 -14.90
CA ARG A 170 -3.40 -26.65 -15.79
C ARG A 170 -3.82 -26.97 -17.23
N PRO A 171 -4.55 -26.06 -17.93
CA PRO A 171 -4.88 -26.24 -19.33
C PRO A 171 -3.62 -26.27 -20.21
N PHE A 172 -2.54 -25.66 -19.73
CA PHE A 172 -1.17 -25.76 -20.22
C PHE A 172 -0.22 -25.62 -19.03
N LYS A 173 1.05 -25.99 -19.21
CA LYS A 173 2.10 -25.93 -18.19
C LYS A 173 3.23 -25.02 -18.64
N VAL A 174 4.08 -24.65 -17.69
CA VAL A 174 5.38 -24.03 -18.00
C VAL A 174 6.15 -24.96 -18.93
N ALA A 175 6.82 -24.38 -19.92
CA ALA A 175 7.49 -25.02 -21.05
C ALA A 175 6.57 -25.61 -22.15
N ASP A 176 5.25 -25.39 -22.10
CA ASP A 176 4.39 -25.67 -23.25
C ASP A 176 4.45 -24.53 -24.27
N ARG A 177 4.42 -24.87 -25.57
CA ARG A 177 4.25 -23.88 -26.64
C ARG A 177 2.76 -23.67 -26.89
N VAL A 178 2.31 -22.44 -26.71
CA VAL A 178 0.89 -22.08 -26.80
C VAL A 178 0.69 -20.83 -27.65
N ASN A 179 -0.49 -20.72 -28.26
CA ASN A 179 -1.02 -19.46 -28.74
C ASN A 179 -2.13 -19.01 -27.78
N ALA A 180 -1.87 -17.92 -27.05
CA ALA A 180 -2.79 -17.34 -26.06
C ALA A 180 -2.90 -15.84 -26.30
N GLY A 181 -4.14 -15.32 -26.35
CA GLY A 181 -4.36 -13.89 -26.59
C GLY A 181 -3.83 -13.38 -27.93
N GLY A 182 -3.72 -14.25 -28.94
CA GLY A 182 -3.19 -13.92 -30.27
C GLY A 182 -1.66 -13.93 -30.37
N GLN A 183 -0.95 -14.21 -29.28
CA GLN A 183 0.50 -14.28 -29.24
C GLN A 183 0.95 -15.74 -29.09
N GLU A 184 1.89 -16.16 -29.93
CA GLU A 184 2.46 -17.50 -29.91
C GLU A 184 3.86 -17.50 -29.28
N GLY A 185 4.07 -18.39 -28.32
CA GLY A 185 5.35 -18.48 -27.61
C GLY A 185 5.42 -19.66 -26.65
N LEU A 186 6.58 -19.79 -26.00
CA LEU A 186 6.80 -20.75 -24.92
C LEU A 186 6.33 -20.15 -23.60
N VAL A 187 5.55 -20.88 -22.81
CA VAL A 187 5.16 -20.42 -21.47
C VAL A 187 6.36 -20.48 -20.54
N VAL A 188 6.81 -19.33 -20.06
CA VAL A 188 7.94 -19.22 -19.12
C VAL A 188 7.46 -19.29 -17.68
N ASP A 189 6.38 -18.58 -17.39
CA ASP A 189 5.87 -18.47 -16.03
C ASP A 189 4.37 -18.11 -16.03
N ILE A 190 3.69 -18.51 -14.95
CA ILE A 190 2.31 -18.12 -14.66
C ILE A 190 2.33 -17.43 -13.29
N THR A 191 2.46 -16.10 -13.33
CA THR A 191 2.41 -15.28 -12.11
C THR A 191 0.97 -15.07 -11.67
N SER A 192 0.78 -14.46 -10.49
CA SER A 192 -0.56 -14.15 -10.00
C SER A 192 -1.38 -13.29 -10.97
N LEU A 193 -0.76 -12.34 -11.68
CA LEU A 193 -1.49 -11.39 -12.54
C LEU A 193 -1.30 -11.62 -14.04
N PHE A 194 -0.16 -12.19 -14.44
CA PHE A 194 0.24 -12.33 -15.83
C PHE A 194 0.74 -13.74 -16.13
N THR A 195 0.45 -14.20 -17.35
CA THR A 195 1.12 -15.32 -18.00
C THR A 195 2.24 -14.76 -18.87
N VAL A 196 3.46 -15.28 -18.68
CA VAL A 196 4.65 -14.80 -19.38
C VAL A 196 4.96 -15.76 -20.52
N LEU A 197 4.91 -15.25 -21.74
CA LEU A 197 5.33 -15.98 -22.94
C LEU A 197 6.70 -15.48 -23.40
N ASP A 198 7.59 -16.40 -23.72
CA ASP A 198 8.79 -16.10 -24.52
C ASP A 198 8.43 -16.29 -25.99
N THR A 199 8.49 -15.21 -26.75
CA THR A 199 8.30 -15.22 -28.21
C THR A 199 9.65 -15.05 -28.89
N GLU A 200 9.71 -15.26 -30.20
CA GLU A 200 10.95 -15.07 -30.97
C GLU A 200 11.51 -13.63 -30.90
N GLN A 201 10.66 -12.65 -30.55
CA GLN A 201 11.01 -11.22 -30.59
C GLN A 201 11.16 -10.60 -29.19
N ALA A 202 10.37 -11.05 -28.21
CA ALA A 202 10.33 -10.47 -26.87
C ALA A 202 9.64 -11.38 -25.85
N LYS A 203 9.82 -11.05 -24.57
CA LYS A 203 8.95 -11.54 -23.49
C LYS A 203 7.64 -10.76 -23.49
N VAL A 204 6.53 -11.48 -23.59
CA VAL A 204 5.19 -10.91 -23.62
C VAL A 204 4.46 -11.25 -22.32
N TYR A 205 3.92 -10.23 -21.67
CA TYR A 205 3.14 -10.36 -20.44
C TYR A 205 1.67 -10.25 -20.76
N ILE A 206 0.94 -11.36 -20.68
CA ILE A 206 -0.48 -11.41 -21.00
C ILE A 206 -1.27 -11.44 -19.70
N PRO A 207 -2.23 -10.53 -19.47
CA PRO A 207 -3.08 -10.59 -18.29
C PRO A 207 -3.82 -11.93 -18.23
N ASN A 208 -3.85 -12.57 -17.05
CA ASN A 208 -4.39 -13.91 -16.87
C ASN A 208 -5.86 -14.06 -17.31
N ASN A 209 -6.68 -13.04 -17.09
CA ASN A 209 -8.06 -12.98 -17.58
C ASN A 209 -8.11 -13.11 -19.10
N THR A 210 -7.23 -12.42 -19.83
CA THR A 210 -7.17 -12.47 -21.29
C THR A 210 -6.81 -13.86 -21.77
N VAL A 211 -5.98 -14.60 -21.03
CA VAL A 211 -5.66 -16.00 -21.34
C VAL A 211 -6.89 -16.88 -21.11
N LEU A 212 -7.57 -16.70 -19.97
CA LEU A 212 -8.71 -17.52 -19.58
C LEU A 212 -9.95 -17.32 -20.46
N THR A 213 -10.21 -16.10 -20.94
CA THR A 213 -11.42 -15.78 -21.72
C THR A 213 -11.26 -15.99 -23.22
N ASN A 214 -10.04 -16.29 -23.71
CA ASN A 214 -9.77 -16.49 -25.14
C ASN A 214 -9.52 -17.96 -25.47
N VAL A 215 -9.58 -18.28 -26.77
CA VAL A 215 -9.22 -19.62 -27.26
C VAL A 215 -7.71 -19.82 -27.08
N ILE A 216 -7.35 -20.88 -26.36
CA ILE A 216 -5.96 -21.28 -26.15
C ILE A 216 -5.67 -22.46 -27.09
N LYS A 217 -4.62 -22.37 -27.89
CA LYS A 217 -4.12 -23.49 -28.71
C LYS A 217 -2.80 -23.98 -28.12
N GLN A 218 -2.75 -25.24 -27.71
CA GLN A 218 -1.51 -25.90 -27.33
C GLN A 218 -1.02 -26.77 -28.50
N TYR A 219 0.25 -26.62 -28.86
CA TYR A 219 0.84 -27.42 -29.93
C TYR A 219 1.42 -28.72 -29.38
N LYS A 220 1.18 -29.84 -30.08
CA LYS A 220 1.80 -31.12 -29.74
C LYS A 220 3.29 -31.04 -30.09
N GLN A 221 4.16 -31.36 -29.14
CA GLN A 221 5.58 -31.57 -29.43
C GLN A 221 5.68 -32.77 -30.39
N GLN A 222 6.02 -32.51 -31.66
CA GLN A 222 6.33 -33.58 -32.60
C GLN A 222 7.61 -34.27 -32.13
N LYS A 223 7.42 -35.46 -31.57
CA LYS A 223 8.53 -36.35 -31.21
C LYS A 223 9.16 -36.83 -32.53
N PRO A 224 10.47 -36.64 -32.75
CA PRO A 224 11.16 -37.17 -33.92
C PRO A 224 11.17 -38.71 -33.93
#